data_AF-A0A7S2FTB9-F1
#
_entry.id   AF-A0A7S2FTB9-F1
#
_cell.length_a   1.000
_cell.length_b   1.000
_cell.length_c   1.000
_cell.angle_alpha   90.00
_cell.angle_beta   90.00
_cell.angle_gamma   90.00
#
_symmetry.space_group_name_H-M   'P 1'
#
loop_
_entity.id
_entity.type
_entity.pdbx_description
1 polymer ?
#
loop_
_entity_poly.entity_id
_entity_poly.type
_entity_poly.pdbx_seq_one_letter_code
_entity_poly.pdbx_strand_id
1 'polypeptide(L)'
;MAAAASSSSGPKMALVKNADGYDEVAARVKPSAAAAWDLPGGSLVELVDEWTECKYKALRGFIKSKNLPGVKEAAPGAKQEVRDSFKANKETCFRRHAEQDSSKGNVLGYIPNGPGAVELIENWVECKWRGHKTFVKA
;
A
#
# COMPACT_ATOMS: atom_id res chain seq x y z
N MET A 1 28.22 24.01 7.40
CA MET A 1 28.27 22.55 7.70
C MET A 1 26.84 22.03 7.66
N ALA A 2 26.48 21.21 6.68
CA ALA A 2 25.14 20.61 6.60
C ALA A 2 25.17 19.28 7.38
N ALA A 3 24.34 19.17 8.42
CA ALA A 3 24.13 17.92 9.13
C ALA A 3 23.31 16.98 8.22
N ALA A 4 23.89 15.85 7.84
CA ALA A 4 23.17 14.76 7.20
C ALA A 4 22.19 14.15 8.23
N ALA A 5 20.89 14.30 7.99
CA ALA A 5 19.88 13.56 8.73
C ALA A 5 20.05 12.06 8.44
N SER A 6 20.59 11.34 9.42
CA SER A 6 20.62 9.89 9.45
C SER A 6 19.17 9.39 9.54
N SER A 7 18.61 8.97 8.40
CA SER A 7 17.34 8.26 8.37
C SER A 7 17.53 6.89 9.04
N SER A 8 17.08 6.77 10.29
CA SER A 8 17.02 5.51 11.02
C SER A 8 16.02 4.56 10.35
N SER A 9 16.50 3.75 9.40
CA SER A 9 15.69 2.70 8.76
C SER A 9 15.73 1.40 9.58
N GLY A 10 15.30 1.48 10.83
CA GLY A 10 14.89 0.28 11.57
C GLY A 10 13.53 -0.22 11.04
N PRO A 11 13.19 -1.51 11.24
CA PRO A 11 11.87 -2.03 10.89
C PRO A 11 10.78 -1.21 11.60
N LYS A 12 9.83 -0.69 10.83
CA LYS A 12 8.72 0.10 11.37
C LYS A 12 7.70 -0.86 11.97
N MET A 13 7.68 -0.97 13.29
CA MET A 13 6.70 -1.80 13.98
C MET A 13 5.34 -1.10 14.06
N ALA A 14 4.26 -1.87 13.89
CA ALA A 14 2.89 -1.40 14.05
C ALA A 14 2.11 -2.35 14.97
N LEU A 15 1.21 -1.77 15.77
CA LEU A 15 0.28 -2.53 16.59
C LEU A 15 -1.00 -2.78 15.79
N VAL A 16 -1.41 -4.03 15.72
CA VAL A 16 -2.69 -4.41 15.11
C VAL A 16 -3.81 -3.94 16.02
N LYS A 17 -4.67 -3.07 15.51
CA LYS A 17 -5.90 -2.63 16.18
C LYS A 17 -7.08 -3.02 15.31
N ASN A 18 -8.13 -3.56 15.92
CA ASN A 18 -9.37 -3.80 15.22
C ASN A 18 -10.23 -2.54 15.16
N ALA A 19 -10.83 -2.31 14.00
CA ALA A 19 -11.72 -1.18 13.77
C ALA A 19 -13.20 -1.57 13.92
N ASP A 20 -13.51 -2.86 13.91
CA ASP A 20 -14.87 -3.43 13.78
C ASP A 20 -15.40 -4.09 15.08
N GLY A 21 -14.58 -4.11 16.13
CA GLY A 21 -14.94 -4.69 17.43
C GLY A 21 -14.70 -6.20 17.55
N TYR A 22 -14.10 -6.85 16.55
CA TYR A 22 -13.61 -8.22 16.66
C TYR A 22 -12.20 -8.28 17.28
N ASP A 23 -11.78 -9.46 17.73
CA ASP A 23 -10.46 -9.65 18.35
C ASP A 23 -9.34 -9.91 17.34
N GLU A 24 -9.65 -10.15 16.06
CA GLU A 24 -8.66 -10.52 15.04
C GLU A 24 -8.87 -9.81 13.69
N VAL A 25 -7.80 -9.63 12.92
CA VAL A 25 -7.82 -8.98 11.60
C VAL A 25 -7.50 -10.01 10.51
N ALA A 26 -8.37 -10.15 9.51
CA ALA A 26 -8.16 -11.09 8.41
C ALA A 26 -6.89 -10.77 7.61
N ALA A 27 -5.92 -11.69 7.65
CA ALA A 27 -4.65 -11.59 6.95
C ALA A 27 -4.71 -12.39 5.64
N ARG A 28 -4.11 -11.84 4.57
CA ARG A 28 -4.15 -12.42 3.22
C ARG A 28 -2.75 -12.60 2.67
N VAL A 29 -2.53 -13.69 1.93
CA VAL A 29 -1.26 -13.91 1.20
C VAL A 29 -1.02 -12.90 0.08
N LYS A 30 -2.09 -12.29 -0.46
CA LYS A 30 -2.09 -11.14 -1.37
C LYS A 30 -3.44 -10.40 -1.24
N PRO A 31 -3.52 -9.11 -1.57
CA PRO A 31 -4.75 -8.31 -1.44
C PRO A 31 -6.03 -8.99 -1.98
N SER A 32 -5.96 -9.55 -3.19
CA SER A 32 -7.10 -10.18 -3.87
C SER A 32 -7.39 -11.63 -3.48
N ALA A 33 -6.62 -12.23 -2.56
CA ALA A 33 -6.87 -13.59 -2.09
C ALA A 33 -7.95 -13.61 -0.99
N ALA A 34 -8.49 -14.80 -0.74
CA ALA A 34 -9.25 -15.05 0.48
C ALA A 34 -8.38 -14.83 1.74
N ALA A 35 -9.03 -14.58 2.87
CA ALA A 35 -8.36 -14.62 4.16
C ALA A 35 -7.68 -15.98 4.33
N ALA A 36 -6.39 -15.95 4.65
CA ALA A 36 -5.59 -17.14 4.82
C ALA A 36 -5.50 -17.54 6.30
N TRP A 37 -5.47 -16.54 7.19
CA TRP A 37 -5.52 -16.70 8.64
C TRP A 37 -5.90 -15.37 9.29
N ASP A 38 -6.23 -15.42 10.58
CA ASP A 38 -6.57 -14.25 11.36
C ASP A 38 -5.36 -13.79 12.20
N LEU A 39 -5.19 -12.47 12.25
CA LEU A 39 -4.09 -11.81 12.95
C LEU A 39 -4.63 -11.25 14.27
N PRO A 40 -4.21 -11.78 15.43
CA PRO A 40 -4.77 -11.35 16.71
C PRO A 40 -4.52 -9.86 16.97
N GLY A 41 -5.55 -9.18 17.46
CA GLY A 41 -5.49 -7.80 17.94
C GLY A 41 -4.43 -7.66 19.02
N GLY A 42 -3.71 -6.54 19.03
CA GLY A 42 -2.57 -6.31 19.90
C GLY A 42 -1.27 -6.99 19.44
N SER A 43 -1.28 -7.77 18.36
CA SER A 43 -0.04 -8.27 17.76
C SER A 43 0.84 -7.11 17.28
N LEU A 44 2.15 -7.24 17.47
CA LEU A 44 3.14 -6.39 16.82
C LEU A 44 3.53 -7.00 15.48
N VAL A 45 3.46 -6.19 14.42
CA VAL A 45 3.87 -6.56 13.06
C VAL A 45 4.93 -5.61 12.55
N GLU A 46 5.84 -6.13 11.72
CA GLU A 46 6.76 -5.30 10.95
C GLU A 46 6.01 -4.77 9.73
N LEU A 47 5.84 -3.47 9.63
CA LEU A 47 5.26 -2.82 8.47
C LEU A 47 6.32 -2.75 7.36
N VAL A 48 5.99 -3.34 6.21
CA VAL A 48 6.88 -3.40 5.05
C VAL A 48 6.56 -2.27 4.08
N ASP A 49 5.30 -2.18 3.65
CA ASP A 49 4.86 -1.16 2.69
C ASP A 49 3.35 -0.91 2.82
N GLU A 50 2.90 0.17 2.20
CA GLU A 50 1.49 0.52 2.08
C GLU A 50 1.13 0.61 0.59
N TRP A 51 0.08 -0.09 0.21
CA TRP A 51 -0.38 -0.25 -1.15
C TRP A 51 -1.82 0.22 -1.26
N THR A 52 -2.10 0.93 -2.35
CA THR A 52 -3.46 1.30 -2.71
C THR A 52 -3.82 0.57 -3.98
N GLU A 53 -4.87 -0.24 -3.91
CA GLU A 53 -5.54 -0.79 -5.06
C GLU A 53 -6.40 0.30 -5.70
N CYS A 54 -6.23 0.50 -7.00
CA CYS A 54 -6.91 1.55 -7.73
C CYS A 54 -7.21 1.13 -9.16
N LYS A 55 -8.13 1.87 -9.77
CA LYS A 55 -8.50 1.75 -11.18
C LYS A 55 -7.93 2.91 -11.97
N TYR A 56 -7.28 2.58 -13.09
CA TYR A 56 -6.84 3.53 -14.09
C TYR A 56 -7.35 3.09 -15.46
N LYS A 57 -8.22 3.89 -16.08
CA LYS A 57 -8.93 3.51 -17.32
C LYS A 57 -9.65 2.17 -17.13
N ALA A 58 -9.36 1.17 -17.96
CA ALA A 58 -9.93 -0.17 -17.89
C ALA A 58 -9.12 -1.14 -17.01
N LEU A 59 -8.02 -0.68 -16.39
CA LEU A 59 -7.08 -1.51 -15.65
C LEU A 59 -7.26 -1.35 -14.14
N ARG A 60 -7.09 -2.45 -13.40
CA ARG A 60 -7.04 -2.51 -11.94
C ARG A 60 -5.67 -2.98 -11.51
N GLY A 61 -5.10 -2.34 -10.50
CA GLY A 61 -3.74 -2.60 -10.05
C GLY A 61 -3.39 -1.81 -8.80
N PHE A 62 -2.10 -1.72 -8.51
CA PHE A 62 -1.57 -1.20 -7.25
C PHE A 62 -0.59 -0.05 -7.47
N ILE A 63 -0.67 0.96 -6.60
CA ILE A 63 0.30 2.05 -6.45
C ILE A 63 0.73 2.07 -4.98
N LYS A 64 1.98 2.43 -4.69
CA LYS A 64 2.39 2.67 -3.30
C LYS A 64 1.60 3.85 -2.73
N SER A 65 0.97 3.69 -1.57
CA SER A 65 0.07 4.71 -0.99
C SER A 65 0.74 6.05 -0.75
N LYS A 66 2.06 6.07 -0.51
CA LYS A 66 2.85 7.32 -0.41
C LYS A 66 2.83 8.19 -1.67
N ASN A 67 2.49 7.63 -2.82
CA ASN A 67 2.37 8.34 -4.10
C ASN A 67 0.93 8.84 -4.36
N LEU A 68 0.03 8.68 -3.39
CA LEU A 68 -1.36 9.13 -3.44
C LEU A 68 -1.64 10.01 -2.19
N PRO A 69 -1.43 11.33 -2.29
CA PRO A 69 -1.66 12.24 -1.18
C PRO A 69 -3.11 12.16 -0.67
N GLY A 70 -3.30 12.01 0.65
CA GLY A 70 -4.64 11.98 1.27
C GLY A 70 -5.44 10.68 1.06
N VAL A 71 -4.81 9.62 0.54
CA VAL A 71 -5.51 8.36 0.22
C VAL A 71 -6.01 7.59 1.44
N LYS A 72 -5.46 7.86 2.62
CA LYS A 72 -5.84 7.17 3.87
C LYS A 72 -7.22 7.62 4.36
N GLU A 73 -7.56 8.88 4.10
CA GLU A 73 -8.84 9.48 4.49
C GLU A 73 -9.88 9.41 3.36
N ALA A 74 -9.48 8.95 2.18
CA ALA A 74 -10.34 8.90 1.02
C ALA A 74 -11.32 7.71 1.07
N ALA A 75 -12.57 7.95 0.71
CA ALA A 75 -13.58 6.90 0.56
C ALA A 75 -13.32 6.06 -0.72
N PRO A 76 -13.67 4.76 -0.73
CA PRO A 76 -13.69 3.97 -1.95
C PRO A 76 -14.50 4.64 -3.07
N GLY A 77 -14.00 4.60 -4.30
CA GLY A 77 -14.53 5.31 -5.46
C GLY A 77 -14.06 6.76 -5.61
N ALA A 78 -13.38 7.34 -4.61
CA ALA A 78 -12.86 8.69 -4.70
C ALA A 78 -11.72 8.77 -5.73
N LYS A 79 -11.74 9.82 -6.56
CA LYS A 79 -10.63 10.12 -7.47
C LYS A 79 -9.43 10.68 -6.71
N GLN A 80 -8.25 10.10 -6.91
CA GLN A 80 -7.02 10.46 -6.20
C GLN A 80 -6.03 11.18 -7.12
N GLU A 81 -5.33 12.15 -6.55
CA GLU A 81 -4.12 12.69 -7.15
C GLU A 81 -3.02 11.62 -7.13
N VAL A 82 -2.31 11.49 -8.25
CA VAL A 82 -1.10 10.67 -8.32
C VAL A 82 0.10 11.60 -8.34
N ARG A 83 1.04 11.36 -7.43
CA ARG A 83 2.28 12.12 -7.32
C ARG A 83 3.42 11.20 -6.97
N ASP A 84 4.40 11.08 -7.85
CA ASP A 84 5.57 10.26 -7.55
C ASP A 84 6.40 10.89 -6.43
N SER A 85 6.91 10.05 -5.53
CA SER A 85 7.78 10.48 -4.43
C SER A 85 9.05 11.19 -4.89
N PHE A 86 9.52 10.96 -6.13
CA PHE A 86 10.61 11.69 -6.74
C PHE A 86 10.09 12.76 -7.71
N LYS A 87 10.22 14.04 -7.33
CA LYS A 87 9.60 15.18 -8.04
C LYS A 87 9.97 15.31 -9.52
N ALA A 88 11.10 14.75 -9.96
CA ALA A 88 11.51 14.81 -11.36
C ALA A 88 10.72 13.81 -12.24
N ASN A 89 10.12 12.78 -11.64
CA ASN A 89 9.29 11.83 -12.36
C ASN A 89 7.96 12.48 -12.70
N LYS A 90 7.57 12.38 -13.98
CA LYS A 90 6.27 12.85 -14.48
C LYS A 90 5.17 11.80 -14.38
N GLU A 91 5.54 10.56 -14.06
CA GLU A 91 4.63 9.42 -13.99
C GLU A 91 4.98 8.55 -12.78
N THR A 92 3.99 7.82 -12.30
CA THR A 92 4.10 6.87 -11.19
C THR A 92 3.89 5.44 -11.70
N CYS A 93 4.69 4.51 -11.19
CA CYS A 93 4.58 3.10 -11.55
C CYS A 93 3.28 2.47 -11.02
N PHE A 94 2.51 1.85 -11.93
CA PHE A 94 1.29 1.11 -11.66
C PHE A 94 1.54 -0.39 -11.85
N ARG A 95 1.13 -1.19 -10.86
CA ARG A 95 1.57 -2.59 -10.73
C ARG A 95 0.41 -3.58 -10.78
N ARG A 96 0.67 -4.80 -11.25
CA ARG A 96 -0.30 -5.91 -11.19
C ARG A 96 -0.47 -6.45 -9.78
N HIS A 97 0.61 -6.46 -9.00
CA HIS A 97 0.67 -6.98 -7.65
C HIS A 97 1.25 -5.93 -6.69
N ALA A 98 0.77 -5.98 -5.44
CA ALA A 98 1.22 -5.14 -4.33
C ALA A 98 2.60 -5.60 -3.82
N GLU A 99 3.60 -5.51 -4.69
CA GLU A 99 4.95 -6.00 -4.41
C GLU A 99 5.97 -5.01 -4.98
N GLN A 100 7.03 -4.77 -4.21
CA GLN A 100 8.17 -4.00 -4.67
C GLN A 100 9.06 -4.87 -5.57
N ASP A 101 8.57 -5.16 -6.78
CA ASP A 101 9.32 -5.84 -7.83
C ASP A 101 9.31 -5.01 -9.12
N SER A 102 10.49 -4.68 -9.64
CA SER A 102 10.65 -3.94 -10.90
C SER A 102 10.64 -4.82 -12.15
N SER A 103 10.39 -6.13 -12.01
CA SER A 103 10.26 -7.03 -13.15
C SER A 103 9.14 -6.59 -14.10
N LYS A 104 9.35 -6.82 -15.40
CA LYS A 104 8.32 -6.58 -16.42
C LYS A 104 7.02 -7.36 -16.16
N GLY A 105 7.09 -8.44 -15.37
CA GLY A 105 5.92 -9.23 -14.99
C GLY A 105 4.96 -8.49 -14.07
N ASN A 106 5.48 -7.60 -13.20
CA ASN A 106 4.68 -6.88 -12.23
C ASN A 106 4.29 -5.46 -12.67
N VAL A 107 4.99 -4.85 -13.63
CA VAL A 107 4.61 -3.53 -14.15
C VAL A 107 3.38 -3.65 -15.04
N LEU A 108 2.29 -2.96 -14.66
CA LEU A 108 1.07 -2.86 -15.43
C LEU A 108 1.07 -1.63 -16.35
N GLY A 109 1.77 -0.58 -15.94
CA GLY A 109 1.99 0.63 -16.72
C GLY A 109 2.54 1.77 -15.87
N TYR A 110 2.50 2.97 -16.44
CA TYR A 110 2.85 4.21 -15.76
C TYR A 110 1.67 5.17 -15.86
N ILE A 111 1.35 5.81 -14.75
CA ILE A 111 0.22 6.75 -14.64
C ILE A 111 0.78 8.16 -14.57
N PRO A 112 0.36 9.08 -15.45
CA PRO A 112 0.76 10.47 -15.37
C PRO A 112 0.42 11.06 -14.00
N ASN A 113 1.39 11.78 -13.42
CA ASN A 113 1.17 12.49 -12.17
C ASN A 113 0.19 13.63 -12.42
N GLY A 114 -0.75 13.82 -11.50
CA GLY A 114 -1.79 14.85 -11.62
C GLY A 114 -3.06 14.52 -10.85
N PRO A 115 -3.97 15.50 -10.77
CA PRO A 115 -5.21 15.39 -9.99
C PRO A 115 -6.18 14.39 -10.62
N GLY A 116 -6.84 13.60 -9.76
CA GLY A 116 -7.91 12.68 -10.14
C GLY A 116 -7.52 11.61 -11.18
N ALA A 117 -6.24 11.23 -11.20
CA ALA A 117 -5.69 10.31 -12.18
C ALA A 117 -6.19 8.87 -11.99
N VAL A 118 -6.47 8.45 -10.75
CA VAL A 118 -6.98 7.11 -10.44
C VAL A 118 -8.22 7.14 -9.57
N GLU A 119 -9.01 6.08 -9.61
CA GLU A 119 -10.12 5.84 -8.69
C GLU A 119 -9.67 4.87 -7.60
N LEU A 120 -9.82 5.26 -6.34
CA LEU A 120 -9.50 4.42 -5.18
C LEU A 120 -10.45 3.21 -5.12
N ILE A 121 -9.90 2.00 -4.95
CA ILE A 121 -10.69 0.81 -4.65
C ILE A 121 -10.52 0.46 -3.17
N GLU A 122 -9.29 0.22 -2.73
CA GLU A 122 -9.01 -0.29 -1.38
C GLU A 122 -7.56 -0.05 -0.95
N ASN A 123 -7.34 0.15 0.34
CA ASN A 123 -6.00 0.29 0.91
C ASN A 123 -5.55 -1.00 1.59
N TRP A 124 -4.25 -1.27 1.50
CA TRP A 124 -3.62 -2.49 1.95
C TRP A 124 -2.31 -2.16 2.65
N VAL A 125 -2.09 -2.78 3.80
CA VAL A 125 -0.81 -2.78 4.49
C VAL A 125 -0.13 -4.10 4.23
N GLU A 126 1.08 -4.06 3.67
CA GLU A 126 1.99 -5.18 3.62
C GLU A 126 2.76 -5.22 4.94
N CYS A 127 2.69 -6.33 5.65
CA CYS A 127 3.41 -6.52 6.90
C CYS A 127 4.03 -7.92 6.99
N LYS A 128 4.98 -8.09 7.92
CA LYS A 128 5.48 -9.39 8.34
C LYS A 128 5.04 -9.68 9.76
N TRP A 129 4.57 -10.90 9.95
CA TRP A 129 4.26 -11.45 11.26
C TRP A 129 4.83 -12.85 11.38
N ARG A 130 5.62 -13.10 12.43
CA ARG A 130 6.31 -14.39 12.66
C ARG A 130 7.11 -14.89 11.44
N GLY A 131 7.71 -13.97 10.68
CA GLY A 131 8.50 -14.28 9.48
C GLY A 131 7.67 -14.45 8.20
N HIS A 132 6.34 -14.40 8.27
CA HIS A 132 5.46 -14.51 7.11
C HIS A 132 5.03 -13.13 6.61
N LYS A 133 5.21 -12.88 5.31
CA LYS A 133 4.63 -11.73 4.62
C LYS A 133 3.12 -11.92 4.48
N THR A 134 2.36 -10.87 4.78
CA THR A 134 0.91 -10.85 4.69
C THR A 134 0.40 -9.46 4.33
N PHE A 135 -0.86 -9.41 3.91
CA PHE A 135 -1.59 -8.20 3.58
C PHE A 135 -2.84 -8.08 4.43
N VAL A 136 -3.03 -6.90 4.98
CA VAL A 136 -4.18 -6.54 5.80
C VAL A 136 -4.86 -5.35 5.17
N LYS A 137 -6.19 -5.35 5.13
CA LYS A 137 -6.97 -4.21 4.67
C LYS A 137 -6.82 -3.04 5.65
N ALA A 138 -6.58 -1.84 5.15
CA ALA A 138 -6.34 -0.62 5.93
C ALA A 138 -7.43 0.43 5.74
#